data_AF-X8JRA8-F1
#
_entry.id   AF-X8JRA8-F1
#
_cell.length_a   1.000
_cell.length_b   1.000
_cell.length_c   1.000
_cell.angle_alpha   90.00
_cell.angle_beta   90.00
_cell.angle_gamma   90.00
#
_symmetry.space_group_name_H-M   'P 1'
#
loop_
_entity.id
_entity.type
_entity.pdbx_description
1 polymer ?
#
loop_
_entity_poly.entity_id
_entity_poly.type
_entity_poly.pdbx_seq_one_letter_code
_entity_poly.pdbx_strand_id
1 'polypeptide(L)'
;MSLFPVRILHQMTTVYHLLHYLWNVIFRRQSTTPEPSSMHMNSTIPRRCVLPVEIIVYIIDEAVAPAAHSPPIPLNHTSFQPLVTPKSSFETIRGLSSTNHWIGARVLARWFRIMVVRDVRDWDIVMKMQISIHVMELRVFSQALAEPVATDVFMRFPNLHTALIDAHNDFVLHTQTPSDGSQSIGHYRLVAPQLPSTLRRLWITNAHGPDVRVIQNACVQCPQLEDLWIERCTLFSPRLLPDLETGVQPVHMDDPPTDDTKQHSLAAELRPLRHLKRLHMGLYLTPTEALAAHRIHHSNMNIHGPLWEPDCQSCFEEFGSDTREAEESAATVLGYEVPSLEEMSWSSFHSINKAGRSIFEIIRQSNGEVVCRRQADKLVDRE
;
A
#
# COMPACT_ATOMS: atom_id res chain seq x y z
N MET A 1 -5.17 -32.26 -3.59
CA MET A 1 -4.31 -32.47 -4.79
C MET A 1 -4.68 -31.40 -5.81
N SER A 2 -4.17 -30.16 -5.71
CA SER A 2 -2.82 -29.68 -6.08
C SER A 2 -2.54 -29.65 -7.59
N LEU A 3 -3.07 -28.65 -8.29
CA LEU A 3 -2.52 -28.16 -9.55
C LEU A 3 -2.68 -26.63 -9.64
N PHE A 4 -1.54 -25.95 -9.88
CA PHE A 4 -1.27 -24.54 -10.16
C PHE A 4 -0.86 -23.55 -9.04
N PRO A 5 0.14 -22.65 -9.28
CA PRO A 5 1.17 -22.64 -10.36
C PRO A 5 2.63 -22.65 -9.89
N VAL A 6 3.38 -23.56 -10.50
CA VAL A 6 4.84 -23.57 -10.68
C VAL A 6 5.32 -22.46 -11.67
N ARG A 7 4.40 -21.66 -12.25
CA ARG A 7 4.73 -20.65 -13.27
C ARG A 7 5.52 -19.43 -12.78
N ILE A 8 5.36 -19.02 -11.51
CA ILE A 8 6.11 -17.87 -10.97
C ILE A 8 7.57 -18.26 -10.70
N LEU A 9 7.80 -19.49 -10.20
CA LEU A 9 9.15 -19.98 -9.95
C LEU A 9 9.96 -20.15 -11.25
N HIS A 10 9.30 -20.53 -12.36
CA HIS A 10 9.94 -20.68 -13.66
C HIS A 10 10.26 -19.34 -14.34
N GLN A 11 9.39 -18.32 -14.17
CA GLN A 11 9.74 -16.95 -14.56
C GLN A 11 10.90 -16.40 -13.73
N MET A 12 10.94 -16.67 -12.42
CA MET A 12 12.02 -16.21 -11.52
C MET A 12 13.36 -16.89 -11.77
N THR A 13 13.41 -18.19 -12.07
CA THR A 13 14.67 -18.90 -12.41
C THR A 13 15.20 -18.50 -13.79
N THR A 14 14.31 -18.31 -14.77
CA THR A 14 14.71 -17.80 -16.09
C THR A 14 15.23 -16.36 -15.99
N VAL A 15 14.56 -15.52 -15.19
CA VAL A 15 15.01 -14.15 -14.87
C VAL A 15 16.34 -14.19 -14.10
N TYR A 16 16.54 -15.12 -13.16
CA TYR A 16 17.79 -15.25 -12.42
C TYR A 16 18.98 -15.62 -13.32
N HIS A 17 18.82 -16.59 -14.23
CA HIS A 17 19.87 -16.94 -15.19
C HIS A 17 20.11 -15.83 -16.23
N LEU A 18 19.05 -15.15 -16.68
CA LEU A 18 19.16 -14.03 -17.60
C LEU A 18 19.81 -12.80 -16.93
N LEU A 19 19.52 -12.54 -15.66
CA LEU A 19 20.11 -11.43 -14.90
C LEU A 19 21.54 -11.72 -14.46
N HIS A 20 21.87 -12.97 -14.10
CA HIS A 20 23.26 -13.38 -13.87
C HIS A 20 24.09 -13.28 -15.17
N TYR A 21 23.48 -13.59 -16.32
CA TYR A 21 24.08 -13.36 -17.64
C TYR A 21 24.25 -11.87 -17.94
N LEU A 22 23.20 -11.07 -17.77
CA LEU A 22 23.22 -9.62 -17.99
C LEU A 22 24.23 -8.93 -17.06
N TRP A 23 24.33 -9.32 -15.78
CA TRP A 23 25.32 -8.78 -14.86
C TRP A 23 26.76 -9.05 -15.31
N ASN A 24 27.05 -10.28 -15.73
CA ASN A 24 28.40 -10.65 -16.21
C ASN A 24 28.76 -10.00 -17.55
N VAL A 25 27.78 -9.74 -18.42
CA VAL A 25 27.98 -9.09 -19.73
C VAL A 25 28.05 -7.57 -19.61
N ILE A 26 27.25 -6.97 -18.73
CA ILE A 26 27.09 -5.52 -18.60
C ILE A 26 28.17 -4.93 -17.67
N PHE A 27 28.45 -5.55 -16.52
CA PHE A 27 29.29 -4.92 -15.49
C PHE A 27 30.74 -5.42 -15.44
N ARG A 28 31.11 -6.49 -16.15
CA ARG A 28 32.41 -7.17 -15.94
C ARG A 28 33.41 -7.18 -17.12
N ARG A 29 33.17 -6.49 -18.23
CA ARG A 29 34.18 -6.40 -19.31
C ARG A 29 35.00 -5.11 -19.24
N GLN A 30 36.14 -5.20 -18.56
CA GLN A 30 37.31 -4.37 -18.86
C GLN A 30 37.93 -4.83 -20.18
N SER A 31 38.05 -3.88 -21.11
CA SER A 31 39.04 -3.76 -22.20
C SER A 31 39.71 -5.03 -22.73
N THR A 32 39.26 -5.47 -23.91
CA THR A 32 40.15 -6.10 -24.89
C THR A 32 40.00 -5.35 -26.21
N THR A 33 40.96 -4.49 -26.52
CA THR A 33 41.14 -3.84 -27.81
C THR A 33 41.56 -4.88 -28.86
N PRO A 34 40.85 -5.04 -29.99
CA PRO A 34 41.36 -5.77 -31.14
C PRO A 34 42.16 -4.83 -32.05
N GLU A 35 43.31 -5.30 -32.51
CA GLU A 35 44.13 -4.66 -33.54
C GLU A 35 43.37 -4.52 -34.88
N PRO A 36 43.63 -3.45 -35.66
CA PRO A 36 42.96 -3.22 -36.93
C PRO A 36 43.67 -3.96 -38.07
N SER A 37 42.95 -4.83 -38.78
CA SER A 37 43.37 -5.32 -40.11
C SER A 37 42.70 -4.49 -41.20
N SER A 38 43.52 -3.91 -42.07
CA SER A 38 43.12 -3.01 -43.14
C SER A 38 42.58 -3.74 -44.37
N MET A 39 41.33 -3.46 -44.77
CA MET A 39 40.91 -3.59 -46.16
C MET A 39 40.01 -2.40 -46.54
N HIS A 40 40.53 -1.57 -47.43
CA HIS A 40 39.84 -0.45 -48.06
C HIS A 40 38.80 -0.97 -49.05
N MET A 41 37.52 -0.75 -48.75
CA MET A 41 36.49 -0.62 -49.78
C MET A 41 35.71 0.68 -49.54
N ASN A 42 35.70 1.54 -50.57
CA ASN A 42 34.95 2.78 -50.63
C ASN A 42 33.44 2.46 -50.73
N SER A 43 32.84 2.15 -49.58
CA SER A 43 31.41 2.18 -49.37
C SER A 43 31.07 3.53 -48.75
N THR A 44 30.32 4.37 -49.47
CA THR A 44 29.65 5.54 -48.89
C THR A 44 28.60 5.04 -47.90
N ILE A 45 29.04 4.73 -46.67
CA ILE A 45 28.18 4.29 -45.58
C ILE A 45 27.18 5.43 -45.32
N PRO A 46 25.86 5.18 -45.43
CA PRO A 46 24.87 6.19 -45.11
C PRO A 46 25.08 6.66 -43.68
N ARG A 47 25.07 7.99 -43.49
CA ARG A 47 25.23 8.62 -42.17
C ARG A 47 24.27 7.94 -41.19
N ARG A 48 24.81 7.26 -40.17
CA ARG A 48 24.01 6.68 -39.10
C ARG A 48 23.20 7.80 -38.45
N CYS A 49 21.89 7.77 -38.65
CA CYS A 49 20.98 8.65 -37.94
C CYS A 49 20.92 8.15 -36.49
N VAL A 50 21.52 8.90 -35.57
CA VAL A 50 21.46 8.60 -34.13
C VAL A 50 20.30 9.40 -33.56
N LEU A 51 19.34 8.71 -32.94
CA LEU A 51 18.25 9.38 -32.25
C LEU A 51 18.81 10.23 -31.09
N PRO A 52 18.27 11.44 -30.85
CA PRO A 52 18.62 12.23 -29.66
C PRO A 52 18.36 11.45 -28.36
N VAL A 53 19.18 11.70 -27.34
CA VAL A 53 19.12 11.00 -26.05
C VAL A 53 17.75 11.15 -25.40
N GLU A 54 17.14 12.32 -25.54
CA GLU A 54 15.84 12.68 -24.99
C GLU A 54 14.73 11.79 -25.57
N ILE A 55 14.80 11.50 -26.88
CA ILE A 55 13.87 10.61 -27.57
C ILE A 55 14.05 9.17 -27.07
N ILE A 56 15.30 8.72 -26.87
CA ILE A 56 15.57 7.39 -26.34
C ILE A 56 15.04 7.25 -24.90
N VAL A 57 15.22 8.28 -24.07
CA VAL A 57 14.65 8.31 -22.71
C VAL A 57 13.12 8.21 -22.75
N TYR A 58 12.48 8.95 -23.65
CA TYR A 58 11.02 8.89 -23.81
C TYR A 58 10.54 7.49 -24.23
N ILE A 59 11.24 6.85 -25.18
CA ILE A 59 10.94 5.47 -25.60
C ILE A 59 11.06 4.50 -24.42
N ILE A 60 12.11 4.64 -23.60
CA ILE A 60 12.31 3.80 -22.41
C ILE A 60 11.16 4.03 -21.41
N ASP A 61 10.83 5.29 -21.16
CA ASP A 61 9.79 5.64 -20.19
C ASP A 61 8.43 5.09 -20.64
N GLU A 62 8.10 5.13 -21.94
CA GLU A 62 6.87 4.50 -22.43
C GLU A 62 6.90 2.98 -22.43
N ALA A 63 8.01 2.36 -22.84
CA ALA A 63 8.10 0.89 -22.87
C ALA A 63 7.99 0.26 -21.46
N VAL A 64 8.41 1.01 -20.44
CA VAL A 64 8.41 0.58 -19.04
C VAL A 64 7.19 1.09 -18.27
N ALA A 65 6.49 2.10 -18.81
CA ALA A 65 5.26 2.60 -18.21
C ALA A 65 4.28 1.44 -17.96
N PRO A 66 3.62 1.41 -16.79
CA PRO A 66 2.49 0.53 -16.61
C PRO A 66 1.50 0.78 -17.75
N ALA A 67 0.91 -0.26 -18.33
CA ALA A 67 0.03 -0.11 -19.48
C ALA A 67 -1.05 0.93 -19.18
N ALA A 68 -0.93 2.13 -19.77
CA ALA A 68 -1.72 3.33 -19.45
C ALA A 68 -3.23 3.16 -19.69
N HIS A 69 -3.63 2.06 -20.33
CA HIS A 69 -5.01 1.72 -20.65
C HIS A 69 -5.70 0.87 -19.58
N SER A 70 -5.00 0.44 -18.54
CA SER A 70 -5.70 0.06 -17.31
C SER A 70 -5.99 1.36 -16.58
N PRO A 71 -7.26 1.77 -16.36
CA PRO A 71 -7.54 2.89 -15.48
C PRO A 71 -6.74 2.68 -14.18
N PRO A 72 -6.18 3.73 -13.54
CA PRO A 72 -5.74 3.59 -12.16
C PRO A 72 -6.97 3.07 -11.44
N ILE A 73 -6.99 1.76 -11.18
CA ILE A 73 -8.25 1.15 -10.78
C ILE A 73 -8.55 1.87 -9.48
N PRO A 74 -9.72 2.54 -9.37
CA PRO A 74 -10.09 3.18 -8.13
C PRO A 74 -9.86 2.16 -7.03
N LEU A 75 -9.51 2.62 -5.84
CA LEU A 75 -9.60 1.82 -4.63
C LEU A 75 -11.06 1.39 -4.50
N ASN A 76 -11.47 0.41 -5.29
CA ASN A 76 -12.80 -0.11 -5.32
C ASN A 76 -12.82 -0.97 -4.09
N HIS A 77 -13.69 -0.55 -3.18
CA HIS A 77 -13.93 -0.95 -1.80
C HIS A 77 -14.08 -2.47 -1.56
N THR A 78 -13.91 -3.27 -2.61
CA THR A 78 -14.09 -4.72 -2.63
C THR A 78 -12.86 -5.50 -3.12
N SER A 79 -11.78 -4.85 -3.57
CA SER A 79 -10.61 -5.60 -4.10
C SER A 79 -9.26 -4.98 -3.74
N PHE A 80 -8.35 -5.83 -3.27
CA PHE A 80 -6.94 -5.56 -2.94
C PHE A 80 -6.07 -5.21 -4.16
N GLN A 81 -6.56 -4.36 -5.04
CA GLN A 81 -5.84 -3.91 -6.22
C GLN A 81 -4.70 -2.91 -6.00
N PRO A 82 -4.52 -2.20 -4.86
CA PRO A 82 -3.40 -1.25 -4.77
C PRO A 82 -2.03 -1.94 -4.72
N LEU A 83 -1.95 -3.28 -4.62
CA LEU A 83 -0.69 -4.01 -4.60
C LEU A 83 -0.20 -4.53 -5.97
N VAL A 84 -1.01 -4.46 -7.04
CA VAL A 84 -0.60 -4.97 -8.36
C VAL A 84 -0.73 -3.88 -9.42
N THR A 85 0.36 -3.16 -9.70
CA THR A 85 0.43 -2.29 -10.88
C THR A 85 0.58 -3.18 -12.12
N PRO A 86 -0.14 -2.93 -13.23
CA PRO A 86 0.09 -3.61 -14.50
C PRO A 86 1.43 -3.15 -15.10
N LYS A 87 2.52 -3.69 -14.56
CA LYS A 87 3.87 -3.48 -15.07
C LYS A 87 4.02 -4.24 -16.38
N SER A 88 4.73 -3.66 -17.36
CA SER A 88 5.08 -4.40 -18.56
C SER A 88 5.86 -5.68 -18.19
N SER A 89 5.51 -6.78 -18.86
CA SER A 89 6.24 -8.04 -18.66
C SER A 89 7.71 -7.82 -19.01
N PHE A 90 8.62 -8.48 -18.28
CA PHE A 90 10.05 -8.32 -18.58
C PHE A 90 10.37 -8.68 -20.04
N GLU A 91 9.67 -9.66 -20.61
CA GLU A 91 9.86 -10.07 -22.01
C GLU A 91 9.59 -8.91 -22.98
N THR A 92 8.62 -8.04 -22.67
CA THR A 92 8.29 -6.86 -23.47
C THR A 92 9.44 -5.85 -23.52
N ILE A 93 10.24 -5.75 -22.47
CA ILE A 93 11.39 -4.82 -22.38
C ILE A 93 12.75 -5.52 -22.57
N ARG A 94 12.76 -6.83 -22.84
CA ARG A 94 13.99 -7.63 -22.93
C ARG A 94 14.92 -7.17 -24.04
N GLY A 95 14.34 -6.83 -25.20
CA GLY A 95 15.09 -6.28 -26.32
C GLY A 95 15.83 -5.00 -25.93
N LEU A 96 15.10 -4.03 -25.37
CA LEU A 96 15.65 -2.74 -24.93
C LEU A 96 16.72 -2.90 -23.84
N SER A 97 16.45 -3.72 -22.83
CA SER A 97 17.39 -3.97 -21.73
C SER A 97 18.70 -4.66 -22.17
N SER A 98 18.72 -5.29 -23.35
CA SER A 98 19.88 -5.99 -23.91
C SER A 98 20.65 -5.19 -24.97
N THR A 99 20.23 -3.97 -25.30
CA THR A 99 20.81 -3.19 -26.42
C THR A 99 22.24 -2.72 -26.17
N ASN A 100 22.45 -1.88 -25.17
CA ASN A 100 23.76 -1.42 -24.71
C ASN A 100 23.72 -1.12 -23.21
N HIS A 101 24.89 -0.94 -22.59
CA HIS A 101 25.01 -0.72 -21.14
C HIS A 101 24.15 0.44 -20.62
N TRP A 102 24.17 1.59 -21.30
CA TRP A 102 23.47 2.79 -20.85
C TRP A 102 21.94 2.63 -20.94
N ILE A 103 21.43 2.12 -22.06
CA ILE A 103 20.00 1.83 -22.24
C ILE A 103 19.58 0.75 -21.26
N GLY A 104 20.35 -0.34 -21.15
CA GLY A 104 20.08 -1.45 -20.24
C GLY A 104 19.95 -1.00 -18.79
N ALA A 105 20.93 -0.26 -18.28
CA ALA A 105 20.90 0.28 -16.93
C ALA A 105 19.66 1.17 -16.70
N ARG A 106 19.29 2.01 -17.67
CA ARG A 106 18.15 2.92 -17.54
C ARG A 106 16.81 2.20 -17.61
N VAL A 107 16.66 1.24 -18.53
CA VAL A 107 15.48 0.37 -18.63
C VAL A 107 15.29 -0.41 -17.34
N LEU A 108 16.34 -1.04 -16.82
CA LEU A 108 16.28 -1.81 -15.58
C LEU A 108 15.97 -0.91 -14.38
N ALA A 109 16.59 0.27 -14.27
CA ALA A 109 16.31 1.22 -13.20
C ALA A 109 14.83 1.67 -13.21
N ARG A 110 14.27 1.93 -14.40
CA ARG A 110 12.85 2.29 -14.54
C ARG A 110 11.93 1.11 -14.25
N TRP A 111 12.30 -0.09 -14.71
CA TRP A 111 11.49 -1.28 -14.51
C TRP A 111 11.47 -1.62 -13.01
N PHE A 112 12.62 -1.69 -12.34
CA PHE A 112 12.69 -1.99 -10.90
C PHE A 112 12.18 -0.87 -9.97
N ARG A 113 11.72 0.27 -10.51
CA ARG A 113 11.16 1.36 -9.72
C ARG A 113 10.04 0.93 -8.77
N ILE A 114 9.19 0.01 -9.22
CA ILE A 114 8.12 -0.60 -8.42
C ILE A 114 8.47 -2.07 -8.19
N MET A 115 8.50 -2.46 -6.91
CA MET A 115 8.74 -3.82 -6.47
C MET A 115 7.53 -4.37 -5.71
N VAL A 116 7.18 -5.62 -5.99
CA VAL A 116 6.11 -6.35 -5.30
C VAL A 116 6.72 -7.57 -4.63
N VAL A 117 6.52 -7.69 -3.33
CA VAL A 117 7.03 -8.80 -2.50
C VAL A 117 5.83 -9.57 -1.98
N ARG A 118 5.70 -10.82 -2.42
CA ARG A 118 4.53 -11.66 -2.15
C ARG A 118 4.79 -12.66 -1.03
N ASP A 119 6.01 -13.17 -0.95
CA ASP A 119 6.43 -14.22 -0.03
C ASP A 119 7.76 -13.84 0.64
N VAL A 120 8.04 -14.40 1.81
CA VAL A 120 9.28 -14.16 2.57
C VAL A 120 10.52 -14.40 1.72
N ARG A 121 10.50 -15.43 0.86
CA ARG A 121 11.63 -15.80 -0.01
C ARG A 121 11.94 -14.75 -1.07
N ASP A 122 10.98 -13.89 -1.41
CA ASP A 122 11.20 -12.83 -2.40
C ASP A 122 12.23 -11.82 -1.88
N TRP A 123 12.32 -11.60 -0.57
CA TRP A 123 13.33 -10.72 0.02
C TRP A 123 14.75 -11.18 -0.31
N ASP A 124 15.04 -12.48 -0.19
CA ASP A 124 16.36 -13.04 -0.52
C ASP A 124 16.71 -12.79 -1.99
N ILE A 125 15.73 -12.91 -2.89
CA ILE A 125 15.90 -12.66 -4.31
C ILE A 125 16.21 -11.18 -4.55
N VAL A 126 15.42 -10.27 -3.97
CA VAL A 126 15.60 -8.83 -4.12
C VAL A 126 16.96 -8.39 -3.59
N MET A 127 17.40 -8.93 -2.46
CA MET A 127 18.70 -8.62 -1.87
C MET A 127 19.86 -9.14 -2.73
N LYS A 128 19.78 -10.37 -3.25
CA LYS A 128 20.81 -10.94 -4.13
C LYS A 128 20.97 -10.17 -5.44
N MET A 129 19.87 -9.59 -5.94
CA MET A 129 19.87 -8.88 -7.22
C MET A 129 20.48 -7.48 -7.15
N GLN A 130 20.78 -6.94 -5.96
CA GLN A 130 21.33 -5.58 -5.77
C GLN A 130 20.50 -4.47 -6.43
N ILE A 131 19.20 -4.69 -6.62
CA ILE A 131 18.29 -3.75 -7.29
C ILE A 131 17.68 -2.73 -6.34
N SER A 132 17.97 -2.79 -5.04
CA SER A 132 17.31 -1.97 -4.02
C SER A 132 17.50 -0.46 -4.22
N ILE A 133 18.63 -0.07 -4.82
CA ILE A 133 18.91 1.31 -5.26
C ILE A 133 17.88 1.84 -6.27
N HIS A 134 17.26 0.97 -7.08
CA HIS A 134 16.31 1.39 -8.11
C HIS A 134 14.87 1.42 -7.61
N VAL A 135 14.56 0.75 -6.50
CA VAL A 135 13.20 0.66 -5.97
C VAL A 135 12.82 1.96 -5.28
N MET A 136 11.74 2.58 -5.75
CA MET A 136 11.13 3.77 -5.16
C MET A 136 9.77 3.48 -4.55
N GLU A 137 9.12 2.40 -4.98
CA GLU A 137 7.84 1.96 -4.46
C GLU A 137 7.89 0.47 -4.14
N LEU A 138 7.50 0.11 -2.93
CA LEU A 138 7.49 -1.25 -2.44
C LEU A 138 6.09 -1.64 -2.01
N ARG A 139 5.62 -2.78 -2.51
CA ARG A 139 4.29 -3.33 -2.26
C ARG A 139 4.47 -4.69 -1.60
N VAL A 140 4.10 -4.81 -0.33
CA VAL A 140 4.40 -5.97 0.51
C VAL A 140 3.10 -6.65 0.90
N PHE A 141 2.96 -7.91 0.53
CA PHE A 141 1.84 -8.75 0.95
C PHE A 141 2.06 -9.28 2.37
N SER A 142 0.97 -9.59 3.06
CA SER A 142 1.01 -10.10 4.43
C SER A 142 1.85 -11.38 4.61
N GLN A 143 1.95 -12.23 3.58
CA GLN A 143 2.80 -13.44 3.63
C GLN A 143 4.30 -13.11 3.59
N ALA A 144 4.69 -11.92 3.12
CA ALA A 144 6.09 -11.51 3.06
C ALA A 144 6.60 -10.89 4.39
N LEU A 145 5.74 -10.68 5.38
CA LEU A 145 6.08 -10.02 6.64
C LEU A 145 6.51 -10.99 7.77
N ALA A 146 6.83 -12.25 7.46
CA ALA A 146 7.21 -13.20 8.52
C ALA A 146 8.54 -12.84 9.19
N GLU A 147 8.64 -13.11 10.50
CA GLU A 147 9.91 -12.99 11.24
C GLU A 147 10.94 -14.02 10.76
N PRO A 148 12.24 -13.67 10.78
CA PRO A 148 12.85 -12.44 11.31
C PRO A 148 13.07 -11.32 10.27
N VAL A 149 12.60 -11.49 9.03
CA VAL A 149 13.06 -10.70 7.87
C VAL A 149 12.53 -9.25 7.86
N ALA A 150 11.45 -8.95 8.57
CA ALA A 150 10.69 -7.70 8.37
C ALA A 150 11.18 -6.45 9.14
N THR A 151 12.17 -6.55 10.04
CA THR A 151 12.49 -5.43 10.95
C THR A 151 13.27 -4.29 10.28
N ASP A 152 14.26 -4.61 9.45
CA ASP A 152 15.15 -3.61 8.82
C ASP A 152 15.02 -3.58 7.28
N VAL A 153 14.18 -4.43 6.70
CA VAL A 153 14.19 -4.66 5.25
C VAL A 153 13.88 -3.41 4.44
N PHE A 154 13.02 -2.53 4.94
CA PHE A 154 12.69 -1.25 4.30
C PHE A 154 13.90 -0.31 4.24
N MET A 155 14.79 -0.35 5.24
CA MET A 155 16.02 0.47 5.28
C MET A 155 17.02 0.11 4.17
N ARG A 156 16.89 -1.08 3.58
CA ARG A 156 17.76 -1.54 2.49
C ARG A 156 17.45 -0.89 1.14
N PHE A 157 16.37 -0.11 1.07
CA PHE A 157 15.92 0.61 -0.11
C PHE A 157 16.14 2.13 0.09
N PRO A 158 17.34 2.65 -0.21
CA PRO A 158 17.69 4.04 0.11
C PRO A 158 16.82 5.07 -0.60
N ASN A 159 16.24 4.72 -1.76
CA ASN A 159 15.41 5.59 -2.57
C ASN A 159 13.90 5.32 -2.41
N LEU A 160 13.51 4.58 -1.38
CA LEU A 160 12.10 4.21 -1.14
C LEU A 160 11.28 5.45 -0.75
N HIS A 161 10.38 5.86 -1.63
CA HIS A 161 9.46 6.97 -1.38
C HIS A 161 8.06 6.50 -1.01
N THR A 162 7.71 5.25 -1.31
CA THR A 162 6.34 4.75 -1.15
C THR A 162 6.35 3.31 -0.68
N ALA A 163 5.67 3.03 0.42
CA ALA A 163 5.50 1.68 0.95
C ALA A 163 4.01 1.39 1.12
N LEU A 164 3.54 0.32 0.49
CA LEU A 164 2.20 -0.23 0.65
C LEU A 164 2.34 -1.60 1.30
N ILE A 165 1.76 -1.77 2.48
CA ILE A 165 1.97 -2.93 3.32
C ILE A 165 0.63 -3.51 3.71
N ASP A 166 0.36 -4.74 3.29
CA ASP A 166 -0.75 -5.53 3.79
C ASP A 166 -0.34 -6.23 5.09
N ALA A 167 -0.90 -5.77 6.20
CA ALA A 167 -0.60 -6.18 7.56
C ALA A 167 -1.53 -7.28 8.10
N HIS A 168 -2.30 -7.97 7.25
CA HIS A 168 -3.29 -8.95 7.70
C HIS A 168 -2.77 -10.08 8.59
N ASN A 169 -1.46 -10.37 8.58
CA ASN A 169 -0.83 -11.41 9.41
C ASN A 169 0.00 -10.82 10.57
N ASP A 170 -0.33 -9.61 11.01
CA ASP A 170 0.33 -8.93 12.13
C ASP A 170 -0.05 -9.51 13.50
N PHE A 171 -1.17 -10.21 13.63
CA PHE A 171 -1.53 -10.91 14.86
C PHE A 171 -0.93 -12.31 14.95
N VAL A 172 -0.37 -12.65 16.12
CA VAL A 172 0.26 -13.96 16.39
C VAL A 172 -0.41 -14.58 17.60
N LEU A 173 -1.00 -15.76 17.38
CA LEU A 173 -1.47 -16.62 18.46
C LEU A 173 -0.29 -17.38 19.06
N HIS A 174 -0.09 -17.29 20.38
CA HIS A 174 0.76 -18.24 21.06
C HIS A 174 0.01 -19.57 21.12
N THR A 175 0.52 -20.59 20.43
CA THR A 175 0.02 -21.96 20.58
C THR A 175 0.23 -22.37 22.03
N GLN A 176 -0.86 -22.52 22.77
CA GLN A 176 -0.81 -23.00 24.15
C GLN A 176 -0.11 -24.36 24.22
N THR A 177 0.72 -24.56 25.24
CA THR A 177 0.95 -25.88 25.80
C THR A 177 -0.39 -26.42 26.30
N PRO A 178 -0.84 -27.61 25.88
CA PRO A 178 -2.20 -28.12 26.11
C PRO A 178 -2.57 -28.40 27.58
N SER A 179 -1.73 -28.03 28.55
CA SER A 179 -1.88 -28.37 29.96
C SER A 179 -2.60 -27.32 30.81
N ASP A 180 -2.71 -26.07 30.39
CA ASP A 180 -3.40 -25.02 31.14
C ASP A 180 -4.56 -24.45 30.31
N GLY A 181 -5.80 -24.74 30.73
CA GLY A 181 -7.04 -24.30 30.09
C GLY A 181 -7.31 -22.79 30.17
N SER A 182 -6.27 -21.96 30.24
CA SER A 182 -6.35 -20.50 30.36
C SER A 182 -6.03 -19.82 29.02
N GLN A 183 -7.06 -19.20 28.43
CA GLN A 183 -7.06 -18.14 27.38
C GLN A 183 -5.85 -18.08 26.43
N SER A 184 -6.10 -18.20 25.12
CA SER A 184 -5.09 -17.98 24.09
C SER A 184 -4.58 -16.54 24.16
N ILE A 185 -3.39 -16.32 24.71
CA ILE A 185 -2.74 -15.02 24.68
C ILE A 185 -2.12 -14.86 23.30
N GLY A 186 -2.54 -13.83 22.56
CA GLY A 186 -1.90 -13.42 21.31
C GLY A 186 -1.20 -12.08 21.48
N HIS A 187 -0.32 -11.72 20.54
CA HIS A 187 0.26 -10.39 20.49
C HIS A 187 0.26 -9.85 19.05
N TYR A 188 0.24 -8.52 18.93
CA TYR A 188 0.39 -7.84 17.65
C TYR A 188 1.87 -7.59 17.35
N ARG A 189 2.28 -7.95 16.14
CA ARG A 189 3.59 -7.62 15.58
C ARG A 189 3.59 -6.15 15.17
N LEU A 190 4.72 -5.51 15.39
CA LEU A 190 4.95 -4.17 14.88
C LEU A 190 5.23 -4.25 13.38
N VAL A 191 4.33 -3.70 12.58
CA VAL A 191 4.50 -3.61 11.12
C VAL A 191 5.48 -2.50 10.81
N ALA A 192 6.51 -2.81 10.02
CA ALA A 192 7.55 -1.87 9.58
C ALA A 192 8.16 -1.03 10.73
N PRO A 193 8.86 -1.69 11.67
CA PRO A 193 9.44 -1.01 12.83
C PRO A 193 10.57 -0.03 12.46
N GLN A 194 11.21 -0.23 11.30
CA GLN A 194 12.17 0.71 10.73
C GLN A 194 11.74 1.14 9.34
N LEU A 195 11.72 2.44 9.11
CA LEU A 195 11.32 3.10 7.87
C LEU A 195 12.41 4.06 7.40
N PRO A 196 12.73 4.09 6.10
CA PRO A 196 13.74 5.02 5.59
C PRO A 196 13.21 6.45 5.62
N SER A 197 14.09 7.41 5.94
CA SER A 197 13.73 8.83 5.99
C SER A 197 13.36 9.45 4.63
N THR A 198 13.59 8.71 3.54
CA THR A 198 13.17 9.08 2.18
C THR A 198 11.69 8.79 1.91
N LEU A 199 11.02 8.07 2.80
CA LEU A 199 9.62 7.70 2.65
C LEU A 199 8.70 8.93 2.69
N ARG A 200 7.85 9.06 1.66
CA ARG A 200 6.86 10.13 1.53
C ARG A 200 5.43 9.62 1.64
N ARG A 201 5.20 8.35 1.33
CA ARG A 201 3.87 7.74 1.37
C ARG A 201 3.94 6.39 2.08
N LEU A 202 3.18 6.22 3.14
CA LEU A 202 3.10 4.99 3.92
C LEU A 202 1.66 4.53 4.02
N TRP A 203 1.35 3.41 3.39
CA TRP A 203 0.04 2.80 3.44
C TRP A 203 0.13 1.44 4.11
N ILE A 204 -0.56 1.28 5.23
CA ILE A 204 -0.71 0.02 5.95
C ILE A 204 -2.20 -0.36 5.87
N THR A 205 -2.48 -1.54 5.34
CA THR A 205 -3.85 -2.04 5.15
C THR A 205 -4.05 -3.35 5.90
N ASN A 206 -5.29 -3.64 6.29
CA ASN A 206 -5.65 -4.82 7.07
C ASN A 206 -4.86 -5.00 8.37
N ALA A 207 -4.43 -3.93 9.03
CA ALA A 207 -3.73 -4.07 10.31
C ALA A 207 -4.71 -4.47 11.42
N HIS A 208 -4.33 -5.38 12.29
CA HIS A 208 -5.06 -5.65 13.53
C HIS A 208 -4.43 -4.93 14.73
N GLY A 209 -3.13 -4.61 14.65
CA GLY A 209 -2.39 -3.93 15.70
C GLY A 209 -2.79 -2.46 15.89
N PRO A 210 -2.40 -1.85 17.02
CA PRO A 210 -2.77 -0.47 17.34
C PRO A 210 -2.00 0.54 16.47
N ASP A 211 -2.74 1.51 15.91
CA ASP A 211 -2.21 2.53 14.97
C ASP A 211 -1.13 3.42 15.60
N VAL A 212 -1.19 3.65 16.91
CA VAL A 212 -0.29 4.57 17.64
C VAL A 212 1.18 4.27 17.39
N ARG A 213 1.59 3.00 17.33
CA ARG A 213 2.99 2.64 17.13
C ARG A 213 3.46 2.93 15.71
N VAL A 214 2.58 2.74 14.72
CA VAL A 214 2.86 3.08 13.32
C VAL A 214 3.05 4.60 13.20
N ILE A 215 2.14 5.37 13.79
CA ILE A 215 2.19 6.84 13.78
C ILE A 215 3.46 7.35 14.44
N GLN A 216 3.79 6.84 15.64
CA GLN A 216 5.00 7.21 16.37
C GLN A 216 6.28 6.91 15.57
N ASN A 217 6.36 5.73 14.95
CA ASN A 217 7.49 5.38 14.09
C ASN A 217 7.61 6.32 12.89
N ALA A 218 6.49 6.59 12.21
CA ALA A 218 6.45 7.51 11.08
C ALA A 218 6.89 8.93 11.49
N CYS A 219 6.44 9.43 12.63
CA CYS A 219 6.81 10.73 13.17
C CYS A 219 8.32 10.88 13.41
N VAL A 220 8.95 9.83 13.93
CA VAL A 220 10.38 9.84 14.25
C VAL A 220 11.24 9.62 13.01
N GLN A 221 10.85 8.70 12.14
CA GLN A 221 11.72 8.17 11.10
C GLN A 221 11.47 8.80 9.72
N CYS A 222 10.25 9.29 9.47
CA CYS A 222 9.80 9.79 8.17
C CYS A 222 9.38 11.27 8.25
N PRO A 223 10.30 12.21 8.52
CA PRO A 223 9.94 13.62 8.71
C PRO A 223 9.37 14.28 7.46
N GLN A 224 9.54 13.68 6.27
CA GLN A 224 9.04 14.17 4.99
C GLN A 224 7.78 13.41 4.52
N LEU A 225 7.09 12.69 5.42
CA LEU A 225 5.88 11.95 5.07
C LEU A 225 4.77 12.93 4.65
N GLU A 226 4.22 12.71 3.45
CA GLU A 226 3.16 13.50 2.83
C GLU A 226 1.81 12.79 2.85
N ASP A 227 1.82 11.46 2.92
CA ASP A 227 0.62 10.61 2.80
C ASP A 227 0.72 9.44 3.78
N LEU A 228 -0.22 9.39 4.73
CA LEU A 228 -0.34 8.32 5.71
C LEU A 228 -1.71 7.67 5.57
N TRP A 229 -1.70 6.37 5.35
CA TRP A 229 -2.91 5.56 5.27
C TRP A 229 -2.79 4.39 6.23
N ILE A 230 -3.69 4.33 7.19
CA ILE A 230 -3.75 3.23 8.15
C ILE A 230 -5.16 2.68 8.10
N GLU A 231 -5.32 1.52 7.49
CA GLU A 231 -6.61 0.83 7.35
C GLU A 231 -6.58 -0.44 8.18
N ARG A 232 -7.51 -0.53 9.12
CA ARG A 232 -7.63 -1.69 10.00
C ARG A 232 -8.31 -2.85 9.30
N CYS A 233 -8.01 -4.06 9.75
CA CYS A 233 -8.82 -5.22 9.42
C CYS A 233 -10.12 -5.12 10.23
N THR A 234 -11.25 -5.11 9.53
CA THR A 234 -12.57 -4.91 10.12
C THR A 234 -13.44 -6.15 9.87
N LEU A 235 -14.55 -6.31 10.60
CA LEU A 235 -15.58 -7.30 10.24
C LEU A 235 -16.09 -7.14 8.80
N PHE A 236 -15.88 -5.95 8.23
CA PHE A 236 -16.18 -5.58 6.84
C PHE A 236 -14.95 -5.69 5.94
N SER A 237 -13.97 -6.52 6.28
CA SER A 237 -12.88 -6.89 5.38
C SER A 237 -13.19 -8.22 4.68
N PRO A 238 -13.26 -8.28 3.33
CA PRO A 238 -13.72 -9.48 2.60
C PRO A 238 -12.88 -10.74 2.85
N ARG A 239 -11.67 -10.57 3.40
CA ARG A 239 -10.72 -11.66 3.72
C ARG A 239 -10.98 -12.36 5.04
N LEU A 240 -11.76 -11.77 5.95
CA LEU A 240 -12.12 -12.41 7.22
C LEU A 240 -13.28 -13.39 7.08
N LEU A 241 -13.65 -13.81 5.86
CA LEU A 241 -14.53 -14.97 5.68
C LEU A 241 -13.78 -16.19 6.21
N PRO A 242 -14.14 -16.73 7.38
CA PRO A 242 -13.63 -18.02 7.77
C PRO A 242 -14.27 -19.01 6.79
N ASP A 243 -13.54 -20.05 6.38
CA ASP A 243 -14.22 -21.33 6.22
C ASP A 243 -14.98 -21.54 7.53
N LEU A 244 -16.31 -21.69 7.44
CA LEU A 244 -17.31 -21.64 8.52
C LEU A 244 -17.01 -22.48 9.78
N GLU A 245 -15.92 -23.25 9.78
CA GLU A 245 -15.54 -24.26 10.77
C GLU A 245 -14.56 -23.79 11.84
N THR A 246 -13.88 -22.64 11.68
CA THR A 246 -12.91 -22.16 12.68
C THR A 246 -13.47 -20.98 13.47
N GLY A 247 -13.63 -21.17 14.78
CA GLY A 247 -14.43 -20.33 15.67
C GLY A 247 -14.17 -18.83 15.61
N VAL A 248 -15.25 -18.09 15.83
CA VAL A 248 -15.35 -16.62 15.88
C VAL A 248 -14.23 -16.03 16.73
N GLN A 249 -13.29 -15.31 16.12
CA GLN A 249 -12.42 -14.41 16.87
C GLN A 249 -13.23 -13.19 17.32
N PRO A 250 -13.07 -12.72 18.56
CA PRO A 250 -13.70 -11.48 19.01
C PRO A 250 -13.07 -10.31 18.25
N VAL A 251 -13.81 -9.72 17.33
CA VAL A 251 -13.40 -8.48 16.68
C VAL A 251 -13.78 -7.32 17.58
N HIS A 252 -12.78 -6.54 17.98
CA HIS A 252 -12.98 -5.35 18.80
C HIS A 252 -13.33 -4.19 17.87
N MET A 253 -14.56 -3.69 17.96
CA MET A 253 -14.85 -2.32 17.55
C MET A 253 -14.40 -1.46 18.71
N ASP A 254 -13.28 -0.75 18.55
CA ASP A 254 -12.88 0.23 19.55
C ASP A 254 -13.99 1.26 19.68
N ASP A 255 -14.32 1.66 20.91
CA ASP A 255 -15.26 2.76 21.12
C ASP A 255 -14.76 3.97 20.35
N PRO A 256 -15.61 4.55 19.48
CA PRO A 256 -15.20 5.66 18.64
C PRO A 256 -14.60 6.78 19.51
N PRO A 257 -13.65 7.57 18.99
CA PRO A 257 -13.21 8.79 19.62
C PRO A 257 -14.33 9.86 19.57
N THR A 258 -15.44 9.58 20.24
CA THR A 258 -16.53 10.52 20.49
C THR A 258 -16.16 11.50 21.61
N ASP A 259 -15.16 11.16 22.42
CA ASP A 259 -14.58 12.06 23.40
C ASP A 259 -13.50 12.96 22.75
N ASP A 260 -13.66 14.27 22.88
CA ASP A 260 -12.73 15.31 22.44
C ASP A 260 -11.28 14.97 22.83
N THR A 261 -11.08 14.35 24.00
CA THR A 261 -9.74 13.97 24.50
C THR A 261 -9.00 13.02 23.55
N LYS A 262 -9.70 12.06 22.92
CA LYS A 262 -9.09 11.10 21.99
C LYS A 262 -8.74 11.76 20.65
N GLN A 263 -9.56 12.69 20.17
CA GLN A 263 -9.31 13.43 18.93
C GLN A 263 -8.07 14.32 19.08
N HIS A 264 -7.96 15.06 20.19
CA HIS A 264 -6.78 15.84 20.51
C HIS A 264 -5.52 14.99 20.69
N SER A 265 -5.65 13.78 21.26
CA SER A 265 -4.54 12.84 21.39
C SER A 265 -4.00 12.40 20.03
N LEU A 266 -4.87 11.97 19.11
CA LEU A 266 -4.46 11.61 17.75
C LEU A 266 -3.80 12.79 17.02
N ALA A 267 -4.38 13.98 17.15
CA ALA A 267 -3.82 15.19 16.56
C ALA A 267 -2.43 15.54 17.14
N ALA A 268 -2.24 15.37 18.45
CA ALA A 268 -0.96 15.59 19.11
C ALA A 268 0.11 14.60 18.62
N GLU A 269 -0.25 13.33 18.43
CA GLU A 269 0.64 12.30 17.88
C GLU A 269 1.04 12.60 16.43
N LEU A 270 0.15 13.17 15.61
CA LEU A 270 0.42 13.49 14.20
C LEU A 270 1.16 14.82 14.00
N ARG A 271 1.12 15.74 14.97
CA ARG A 271 1.73 17.07 14.90
C ARG A 271 3.20 17.09 14.43
N PRO A 272 4.07 16.12 14.76
CA PRO A 272 5.45 16.08 14.26
C PRO A 272 5.56 15.93 12.73
N LEU A 273 4.54 15.39 12.05
CA LEU A 273 4.54 15.19 10.59
C LEU A 273 4.17 16.48 9.86
N ARG A 274 5.10 17.45 9.85
CA ARG A 274 4.92 18.81 9.31
C ARG A 274 4.64 18.88 7.80
N HIS A 275 4.79 17.77 7.09
CA HIS A 275 4.57 17.68 5.65
C HIS A 275 3.37 16.79 5.31
N LEU A 276 2.65 16.26 6.31
CA LEU A 276 1.52 15.37 6.09
C LEU A 276 0.37 16.14 5.43
N LYS A 277 0.05 15.78 4.20
CA LYS A 277 -1.01 16.39 3.38
C LYS A 277 -2.26 15.53 3.35
N ARG A 278 -2.09 14.21 3.31
CA ARG A 278 -3.20 13.26 3.19
C ARG A 278 -3.15 12.26 4.33
N LEU A 279 -4.30 12.08 4.97
CA LEU A 279 -4.46 11.13 6.07
C LEU A 279 -5.70 10.27 5.84
N HIS A 280 -5.53 8.96 5.88
CA HIS A 280 -6.64 8.02 5.99
C HIS A 280 -6.52 7.23 7.29
N MET A 281 -7.61 7.22 8.05
CA MET A 281 -7.75 6.43 9.26
C MET A 281 -8.91 5.45 9.08
N GLY A 282 -8.62 4.16 9.14
CA GLY A 282 -9.57 3.06 9.02
C GLY A 282 -10.41 2.83 10.27
N LEU A 283 -10.80 3.93 10.93
CA LEU A 283 -11.62 3.95 12.13
C LEU A 283 -13.07 4.28 11.72
N TYR A 284 -14.03 3.56 12.28
CA TYR A 284 -15.44 3.93 12.18
C TYR A 284 -15.78 4.84 13.35
N LEU A 285 -16.31 6.03 13.05
CA LEU A 285 -16.76 6.99 14.06
C LEU A 285 -18.25 6.86 14.38
N THR A 286 -18.88 5.80 13.87
CA THR A 286 -20.26 5.44 14.17
C THR A 286 -20.38 4.94 15.61
N PRO A 287 -21.45 5.32 16.35
CA PRO A 287 -21.70 4.82 17.70
C PRO A 287 -21.66 3.28 17.78
N THR A 288 -21.08 2.74 18.85
CA THR A 288 -20.92 1.28 19.04
C THR A 288 -22.29 0.57 19.04
N GLU A 289 -23.33 1.24 19.52
CA GLU A 289 -24.72 0.77 19.55
C GLU A 289 -25.28 0.53 18.14
N ALA A 290 -24.78 1.24 17.12
CA ALA A 290 -25.24 1.07 15.75
C ALA A 290 -24.99 -0.34 15.23
N LEU A 291 -23.86 -0.97 15.62
CA LEU A 291 -23.58 -2.35 15.25
C LEU A 291 -24.53 -3.32 15.94
N ALA A 292 -24.84 -3.10 17.23
CA ALA A 292 -25.79 -3.92 17.97
C ALA A 292 -27.22 -3.77 17.42
N ALA A 293 -27.66 -2.54 17.19
CA ALA A 293 -28.95 -2.22 16.59
C ALA A 293 -29.07 -2.80 15.18
N HIS A 294 -28.02 -2.67 14.35
CA HIS A 294 -27.98 -3.27 13.03
C HIS A 294 -28.21 -4.78 13.09
N ARG A 295 -27.53 -5.49 13.98
CA ARG A 295 -27.59 -6.95 14.11
C ARG A 295 -28.89 -7.48 14.73
N ILE A 296 -29.51 -6.71 15.62
CA ILE A 296 -30.65 -7.19 16.42
C ILE A 296 -31.98 -6.67 15.87
N HIS A 297 -32.02 -5.42 15.42
CA HIS A 297 -33.27 -4.70 15.15
C HIS A 297 -33.49 -4.38 13.67
N HIS A 298 -32.41 -4.09 12.92
CA HIS A 298 -32.56 -3.62 11.54
C HIS A 298 -32.35 -4.70 10.49
N SER A 299 -31.54 -5.71 10.79
CA SER A 299 -31.43 -6.86 9.92
C SER A 299 -32.62 -7.79 10.18
N ASN A 300 -33.57 -7.83 9.24
CA ASN A 300 -34.47 -8.99 9.06
C ASN A 300 -33.70 -10.26 8.65
N MET A 301 -32.37 -10.26 8.75
CA MET A 301 -31.50 -11.33 8.34
C MET A 301 -31.34 -12.37 9.43
N ASN A 302 -31.42 -13.62 8.98
CA ASN A 302 -30.78 -14.74 9.65
C ASN A 302 -29.38 -14.33 10.10
N ILE A 303 -29.03 -14.65 11.34
CA ILE A 303 -27.72 -14.45 11.98
C ILE A 303 -26.53 -15.01 11.14
N HIS A 304 -26.83 -15.70 10.03
CA HIS A 304 -25.92 -16.33 9.08
C HIS A 304 -25.84 -15.62 7.71
N GLY A 305 -26.55 -14.52 7.49
CA GLY A 305 -26.43 -13.70 6.28
C GLY A 305 -25.10 -12.92 6.26
N PRO A 306 -24.55 -12.60 5.08
CA PRO A 306 -23.39 -11.73 5.00
C PRO A 306 -23.73 -10.39 5.68
N LEU A 307 -22.91 -9.92 6.63
CA LEU A 307 -22.96 -8.58 7.28
C LEU A 307 -22.91 -7.38 6.28
N TRP A 308 -23.01 -7.68 5.00
CA TRP A 308 -22.60 -6.94 3.83
C TRP A 308 -23.77 -6.56 2.92
N GLU A 309 -25.01 -6.69 3.40
CA GLU A 309 -26.16 -6.20 2.65
C GLU A 309 -26.07 -4.67 2.46
N PRO A 310 -26.64 -4.17 1.34
CA PRO A 310 -26.58 -2.77 0.95
C PRO A 310 -27.19 -1.85 2.00
N ASP A 311 -26.68 -0.61 2.02
CA ASP A 311 -27.11 0.58 2.76
C ASP A 311 -28.34 0.35 3.67
N CYS A 312 -28.09 0.08 4.96
CA CYS A 312 -29.16 -0.14 5.92
C CYS A 312 -29.82 1.20 6.25
N GLN A 313 -30.94 1.49 5.58
CA GLN A 313 -31.65 2.77 5.71
C GLN A 313 -32.02 3.10 7.16
N SER A 314 -32.45 2.11 7.95
CA SER A 314 -32.76 2.32 9.37
C SER A 314 -31.53 2.70 10.20
N CYS A 315 -30.36 2.08 9.93
CA CYS A 315 -29.11 2.52 10.58
C CYS A 315 -28.70 3.93 10.15
N PHE A 316 -28.92 4.27 8.88
CA PHE A 316 -28.62 5.61 8.39
C PHE A 316 -29.53 6.67 9.02
N GLU A 317 -30.82 6.38 9.16
CA GLU A 317 -31.80 7.27 9.80
C GLU A 317 -31.52 7.43 11.30
N GLU A 318 -31.19 6.34 12.00
CA GLU A 318 -30.96 6.38 13.45
C GLU A 318 -29.57 6.94 13.81
N PHE A 319 -28.51 6.52 13.12
CA PHE A 319 -27.11 6.82 13.52
C PHE A 319 -26.34 7.68 12.51
N GLY A 320 -26.92 8.00 11.36
CA GLY A 320 -26.23 8.70 10.28
C GLY A 320 -25.88 10.15 10.62
N SER A 321 -26.73 10.84 11.38
CA SER A 321 -26.45 12.20 11.86
C SER A 321 -25.27 12.20 12.83
N ASP A 322 -25.34 11.38 13.87
CA ASP A 322 -24.30 11.28 14.91
C ASP A 322 -22.95 10.85 14.33
N THR A 323 -22.96 9.89 13.40
CA THR A 323 -21.74 9.46 12.70
C THR A 323 -21.13 10.63 11.93
N ARG A 324 -21.95 11.40 11.20
CA ARG A 324 -21.48 12.53 10.39
C ARG A 324 -20.90 13.64 11.27
N GLU A 325 -21.59 13.97 12.36
CA GLU A 325 -21.12 14.98 13.31
C GLU A 325 -19.78 14.56 13.94
N ALA A 326 -19.64 13.29 14.33
CA ALA A 326 -18.38 12.77 14.85
C ALA A 326 -17.24 12.83 13.81
N GLU A 327 -17.51 12.45 12.56
CA GLU A 327 -16.55 12.53 11.45
C GLU A 327 -16.12 13.98 11.14
N GLU A 328 -17.08 14.92 11.10
CA GLU A 328 -16.86 16.35 10.84
C GLU A 328 -16.10 17.02 11.99
N SER A 329 -16.46 16.71 13.24
CA SER A 329 -15.79 17.21 14.43
C SER A 329 -14.33 16.75 14.46
N ALA A 330 -14.08 15.45 14.32
CA ALA A 330 -12.74 14.89 14.31
C ALA A 330 -11.89 15.44 13.15
N ALA A 331 -12.45 15.57 11.94
CA ALA A 331 -11.76 16.18 10.81
C ALA A 331 -11.44 17.66 11.05
N THR A 332 -12.32 18.40 11.72
CA THR A 332 -12.11 19.81 12.08
C THR A 332 -10.98 19.97 13.09
N VAL A 333 -10.97 19.18 14.17
CA VAL A 333 -9.90 19.19 15.17
C VAL A 333 -8.55 18.88 14.52
N LEU A 334 -8.47 17.84 13.69
CA LEU A 334 -7.25 17.48 12.97
C LEU A 334 -6.85 18.55 11.95
N GLY A 335 -7.83 19.18 11.32
CA GLY A 335 -7.64 20.35 10.48
C GLY A 335 -6.94 21.48 11.22
N TYR A 336 -7.36 21.85 12.43
CA TYR A 336 -6.68 22.90 13.20
C TYR A 336 -5.28 22.49 13.67
N GLU A 337 -5.13 21.26 14.13
CA GLU A 337 -3.94 20.81 14.86
C GLU A 337 -2.80 20.27 13.98
N VAL A 338 -3.10 19.91 12.73
CA VAL A 338 -2.12 19.44 11.73
C VAL A 338 -2.11 20.41 10.54
N PRO A 339 -1.33 21.51 10.61
CA PRO A 339 -1.44 22.62 9.65
C PRO A 339 -1.17 22.26 8.19
N SER A 340 -0.37 21.22 7.93
CA SER A 340 -0.05 20.76 6.58
C SER A 340 -1.15 19.91 5.94
N LEU A 341 -2.15 19.47 6.72
CA LEU A 341 -3.17 18.54 6.25
C LEU A 341 -4.11 19.24 5.25
N GLU A 342 -4.24 18.65 4.07
CA GLU A 342 -5.05 19.12 2.93
C GLU A 342 -6.28 18.22 2.73
N GLU A 343 -6.16 16.91 2.99
CA GLU A 343 -7.22 15.93 2.84
C GLU A 343 -7.20 14.90 3.98
N MET A 344 -8.39 14.53 4.45
CA MET A 344 -8.60 13.50 5.46
C MET A 344 -9.70 12.53 5.05
N SER A 345 -9.60 11.25 5.43
CA SER A 345 -10.72 10.33 5.29
C SER A 345 -10.84 9.32 6.42
N TRP A 346 -12.10 8.94 6.71
CA TRP A 346 -12.49 7.92 7.69
C TRP A 346 -13.12 6.72 6.98
N SER A 347 -13.05 5.53 7.58
CA SER A 347 -13.91 4.41 7.17
C SER A 347 -15.37 4.71 7.53
N SER A 348 -16.29 4.51 6.60
CA SER A 348 -17.69 4.91 6.78
C SER A 348 -18.61 3.71 6.88
N PHE A 349 -19.30 3.56 8.02
CA PHE A 349 -20.27 2.49 8.25
C PHE A 349 -21.48 2.60 7.32
N HIS A 350 -21.83 3.82 6.91
CA HIS A 350 -22.99 4.10 6.07
C HIS A 350 -22.68 4.12 4.58
N SER A 351 -21.45 3.80 4.20
CA SER A 351 -21.08 3.67 2.79
C SER A 351 -21.52 2.34 2.20
N ILE A 352 -21.57 2.28 0.87
CA ILE A 352 -21.85 1.04 0.13
C ILE A 352 -20.91 -0.08 0.60
N ASN A 353 -21.50 -1.21 1.00
CA ASN A 353 -20.81 -2.37 1.58
C ASN A 353 -20.00 -2.08 2.85
N LYS A 354 -20.21 -0.92 3.50
CA LYS A 354 -19.50 -0.48 4.71
C LYS A 354 -17.98 -0.38 4.52
N ALA A 355 -17.55 -0.27 3.26
CA ALA A 355 -16.16 -0.30 2.83
C ALA A 355 -15.74 0.97 2.07
N GLY A 356 -16.67 1.90 1.86
CA GLY A 356 -16.38 3.26 1.42
C GLY A 356 -15.86 4.14 2.54
N ARG A 357 -15.56 5.39 2.18
CA ARG A 357 -14.84 6.33 3.02
C ARG A 357 -15.48 7.71 2.97
N SER A 358 -15.55 8.36 4.12
CA SER A 358 -15.97 9.76 4.23
C SER A 358 -14.73 10.61 3.99
N ILE A 359 -14.68 11.40 2.90
CA ILE A 359 -13.51 12.23 2.53
C ILE A 359 -13.80 13.70 2.85
N PHE A 360 -12.83 14.37 3.44
CA PHE A 360 -12.88 15.77 3.85
C PHE A 360 -11.71 16.55 3.23
N GLU A 361 -12.04 17.62 2.52
CA GLU A 361 -11.10 18.64 2.06
C GLU A 361 -10.91 19.67 3.18
N ILE A 362 -9.66 19.96 3.54
CA ILE A 362 -9.33 20.93 4.61
C ILE A 362 -8.93 22.24 3.95
N ILE A 363 -9.75 23.26 4.16
CA ILE A 363 -9.57 24.58 3.55
C ILE A 363 -9.23 25.57 4.65
N ARG A 364 -8.08 26.23 4.52
CA ARG A 364 -7.62 27.26 5.45
C ARG A 364 -7.88 28.63 4.86
N GLN A 365 -8.67 29.43 5.55
CA GLN A 365 -8.96 30.79 5.15
C GLN A 365 -7.86 31.75 5.63
N SER A 366 -7.80 32.94 5.03
CA SER A 366 -6.82 33.97 5.39
C SER A 366 -7.01 34.54 6.80
N ASN A 367 -8.21 34.38 7.40
CA ASN A 367 -8.52 34.73 8.79
C ASN A 367 -8.03 33.68 9.81
N GLY A 368 -7.41 32.57 9.36
CA GLY A 368 -6.98 31.46 10.21
C GLY A 368 -8.07 30.42 10.51
N GLU A 369 -9.29 30.62 10.04
CA GLU A 369 -10.38 29.66 10.16
C GLU A 369 -10.12 28.43 9.28
N VAL A 370 -10.43 27.26 9.83
CA VAL A 370 -10.35 25.99 9.12
C VAL A 370 -11.77 25.52 8.82
N VAL A 371 -12.04 25.32 7.54
CA VAL A 371 -13.31 24.76 7.05
C VAL A 371 -13.03 23.37 6.50
N CYS A 372 -13.64 22.36 7.10
CA CYS A 372 -13.62 21.00 6.61
C CYS A 372 -14.84 20.76 5.72
N ARG A 373 -14.62 20.60 4.41
CA ARG A 373 -15.68 20.31 3.46
C ARG A 373 -15.72 18.81 3.20
N ARG A 374 -16.78 18.15 3.65
CA ARG A 374 -17.07 16.77 3.23
C ARG A 374 -17.26 16.76 1.71
N GLN A 375 -16.48 15.96 0.99
CA GLN A 375 -16.78 15.69 -0.41
C GLN A 375 -18.12 14.98 -0.43
N ALA A 376 -19.10 15.57 -1.13
CA ALA A 376 -20.32 14.84 -1.42
C ALA A 376 -19.90 13.52 -2.05
N ASP A 377 -20.58 12.43 -1.69
CA ASP A 377 -20.43 11.17 -2.40
C ASP A 377 -20.65 11.51 -3.86
N LYS A 378 -19.56 11.62 -4.63
CA LYS A 378 -19.68 11.60 -6.07
C LYS A 378 -20.36 10.26 -6.27
N LEU A 379 -21.61 10.30 -6.71
CA LEU A 379 -22.26 9.19 -7.36
C LEU A 379 -21.35 8.89 -8.55
N VAL A 380 -20.23 8.20 -8.30
CA VAL A 380 -19.37 7.66 -9.32
C VAL A 380 -20.29 6.67 -10.00
N ASP A 381 -20.70 7.08 -11.20
CA ASP A 381 -21.78 6.55 -12.03
C ASP A 381 -22.23 5.15 -11.62
N ARG A 382 -23.43 5.08 -11.03
CA ARG A 382 -24.20 3.84 -10.85
C ARG A 382 -24.74 3.38 -12.23
N GLU A 383 -23.84 3.15 -13.19
CA GLU A 383 -24.16 2.54 -14.50
C GLU A 383 -23.48 1.19 -14.70
#